data_AF-A0A437A4Y5-F1
#
_entry.id   AF-A0A437A4Y5-F1
#
_cell.length_a   1.000
_cell.length_b   1.000
_cell.length_c   1.000
_cell.angle_alpha   90.00
_cell.angle_beta   90.00
_cell.angle_gamma   90.00
#
_symmetry.space_group_name_H-M   'P 1'
#
loop_
_entity.id
_entity.type
_entity.pdbx_description
1 polymer ?
#
loop_
_entity_poly.entity_id
_entity_poly.type
_entity_poly.pdbx_seq_one_letter_code
_entity_poly.pdbx_strand_id
1 'polypeptide(L)'
;MRIAGYLLLAAAAISNLVAAVPAMDTTLKERQTTDRLVFAHFMIGIVSNRGSPADFDDDMKRAKALGIDAFALNIGVDPYTDAQLNLAYQSAANNGMKVFISFDFNWYHTNQAVEVANKIKQYMDLPAQLYVENKVFVSSFAGDGLDVAALRANVGKEIFFAPNFHPEMGTNFGTIDGALNWMAWPNNGDNKAPTAGRHVSVQEGDQAYIRALAGKPYIAPVSPWFFCHFGPEVPYSKNWVFPSDLLWPHGGWMDMAKPFIAAYKAGATSVDSFIQDEQVVYWYRPTPRGLNCDATDTCMVPADNSTGNYFMGRPNGWETMEDSVFVVSLLKSPAILIVNSGSNQKVFNAPAGTSSYTVPMGVGTQSFLLARNSQVVFAGTSSKDIIDTCVCGIYNFNPYVGAIPPLPYDSLKPPSLGNFVNGLKVQTCQAVPSLASTTRPPPTLPATFTTPSTSSRATTTSTSHATTGNTATTTSASTTSGGNVCGAITTTTTITAVQTSTRTVTVEGTSRTTTTTTTTSASNPQGTSCTAGTGADNYIGLCNFCCSYGYCPLEHVLAPLGEYLPQHLQHLVMTENQRLD
;
A
#
# COMPACT_ATOMS: atom_id res chain seq x y z
N MET A 1 -29.01 -69.56 21.05
CA MET A 1 -28.24 -70.76 20.65
C MET A 1 -28.08 -70.67 19.13
N ARG A 2 -26.90 -70.60 18.51
CA ARG A 2 -25.50 -70.66 19.01
C ARG A 2 -24.57 -69.85 18.07
N ILE A 3 -23.63 -69.12 18.69
CA ILE A 3 -22.18 -69.03 18.38
C ILE A 3 -21.70 -68.41 17.04
N ALA A 4 -20.71 -67.52 17.15
CA ALA A 4 -19.87 -67.03 16.04
C ALA A 4 -18.68 -67.97 15.80
N GLY A 5 -18.30 -68.17 14.53
CA GLY A 5 -17.11 -68.92 14.11
C GLY A 5 -15.98 -67.99 13.64
N TYR A 6 -14.75 -68.28 14.05
CA TYR A 6 -13.57 -67.42 13.91
C TYR A 6 -12.44 -68.13 13.14
N LEU A 7 -11.47 -67.34 12.65
CA LEU A 7 -10.03 -67.65 12.50
C LEU A 7 -9.49 -68.47 11.29
N LEU A 8 -8.47 -67.85 10.65
CA LEU A 8 -7.17 -68.37 10.18
C LEU A 8 -6.94 -68.99 8.77
N LEU A 9 -6.40 -68.13 7.88
CA LEU A 9 -5.01 -68.12 7.35
C LEU A 9 -4.47 -69.21 6.39
N ALA A 10 -3.70 -68.72 5.40
CA ALA A 10 -2.64 -69.32 4.56
C ALA A 10 -3.02 -69.82 3.13
N ALA A 11 -2.14 -69.77 2.11
CA ALA A 11 -1.00 -68.86 1.80
C ALA A 11 -0.49 -69.07 0.35
N ALA A 12 -0.19 -67.98 -0.38
CA ALA A 12 0.48 -67.94 -1.71
C ALA A 12 -0.25 -68.65 -2.89
N ALA A 13 0.07 -68.47 -4.19
CA ALA A 13 1.15 -67.70 -4.82
C ALA A 13 0.75 -67.06 -6.19
N ILE A 14 1.10 -65.78 -6.35
CA ILE A 14 1.59 -65.06 -7.57
C ILE A 14 1.18 -65.56 -8.98
N SER A 15 0.47 -64.74 -9.77
CA SER A 15 0.96 -64.16 -11.06
C SER A 15 -0.09 -63.43 -11.92
N ASN A 16 0.37 -62.37 -12.61
CA ASN A 16 -0.17 -61.78 -13.85
C ASN A 16 -1.62 -61.26 -13.90
N LEU A 17 -1.78 -59.95 -13.66
CA LEU A 17 -2.68 -59.12 -14.47
C LEU A 17 -2.13 -57.67 -14.52
N VAL A 18 -1.75 -57.20 -15.70
CA VAL A 18 -1.30 -55.81 -15.91
C VAL A 18 -2.54 -54.94 -15.99
N ALA A 19 -2.82 -54.19 -14.92
CA ALA A 19 -3.89 -53.20 -14.92
C ALA A 19 -3.45 -51.96 -15.73
N ALA A 20 -4.27 -51.54 -16.69
CA ALA A 20 -4.09 -50.26 -17.36
C ALA A 20 -4.33 -49.12 -16.34
N VAL A 21 -3.29 -48.35 -16.04
CA VAL A 21 -3.43 -47.14 -15.22
C VAL A 21 -4.08 -46.06 -16.10
N PRO A 22 -5.20 -45.43 -15.67
CA PRO A 22 -5.77 -44.31 -16.41
C PRO A 22 -4.78 -43.15 -16.41
N ALA A 23 -4.54 -42.55 -17.58
CA ALA A 23 -3.73 -41.35 -17.67
C ALA A 23 -4.38 -40.22 -16.86
N MET A 24 -3.60 -39.53 -16.01
CA MET A 24 -4.06 -38.30 -15.37
C MET A 24 -4.17 -37.20 -16.41
N ASP A 25 -5.40 -36.90 -16.84
CA ASP A 25 -5.70 -35.67 -17.53
C ASP A 25 -5.22 -34.50 -16.65
N THR A 26 -4.33 -33.69 -17.21
CA THR A 26 -3.66 -32.57 -16.52
C THR A 26 -4.23 -31.23 -16.99
N THR A 27 -5.50 -31.23 -17.39
CA THR A 27 -6.32 -30.03 -17.57
C THR A 27 -7.37 -29.93 -16.44
N LEU A 28 -7.69 -28.75 -15.89
CA LEU A 28 -7.24 -27.40 -16.22
C LEU A 28 -6.42 -26.78 -15.08
N LYS A 29 -5.49 -25.88 -15.41
CA LYS A 29 -5.19 -24.76 -14.49
C LYS A 29 -6.45 -23.92 -14.37
N GLU A 30 -6.81 -23.53 -13.15
CA GLU A 30 -7.88 -22.55 -12.94
C GLU A 30 -7.53 -21.27 -13.71
N ARG A 31 -8.31 -20.98 -14.76
CA ARG A 31 -8.21 -19.73 -15.50
C ARG A 31 -8.52 -18.61 -14.51
N GLN A 32 -7.71 -17.54 -14.48
CA GLN A 32 -8.06 -16.36 -13.68
C GLN A 32 -9.51 -15.99 -13.99
N THR A 33 -10.37 -16.04 -12.97
CA THR A 33 -11.82 -16.05 -13.11
C THR A 33 -12.39 -14.70 -13.51
N THR A 34 -11.52 -13.69 -13.66
CA THR A 34 -11.79 -12.31 -13.98
C THR A 34 -10.71 -11.82 -14.95
N ASP A 35 -11.11 -11.07 -15.99
CA ASP A 35 -10.21 -10.31 -16.87
C ASP A 35 -9.56 -9.10 -16.16
N ARG A 36 -10.04 -8.78 -14.97
CA ARG A 36 -9.70 -7.61 -14.16
C ARG A 36 -8.65 -7.95 -13.12
N LEU A 37 -7.42 -7.48 -13.37
CA LEU A 37 -6.27 -7.67 -12.49
C LEU A 37 -5.99 -6.40 -11.70
N VAL A 38 -5.51 -6.56 -10.46
CA VAL A 38 -5.08 -5.46 -9.60
C VAL A 38 -3.59 -5.62 -9.30
N PHE A 39 -2.81 -4.56 -9.51
CA PHE A 39 -1.37 -4.54 -9.27
C PHE A 39 -0.99 -3.47 -8.25
N ALA A 40 0.07 -3.71 -7.48
CA ALA A 40 0.72 -2.69 -6.66
C ALA A 40 2.15 -2.46 -7.12
N HIS A 41 2.58 -1.20 -7.21
CA HIS A 41 3.98 -0.89 -7.52
C HIS A 41 4.87 -1.12 -6.29
N PHE A 42 6.00 -1.79 -6.50
CA PHE A 42 7.01 -2.06 -5.48
C PHE A 42 8.37 -1.57 -6.00
N MET A 43 8.93 -0.54 -5.36
CA MET A 43 10.17 0.11 -5.80
C MET A 43 11.38 -0.74 -5.38
N ILE A 44 11.99 -1.50 -6.29
CA ILE A 44 13.20 -2.29 -5.98
C ILE A 44 14.42 -1.37 -5.78
N GLY A 45 14.54 -0.30 -6.57
CA GLY A 45 15.62 0.70 -6.51
C GLY A 45 15.68 1.59 -5.25
N ILE A 46 14.99 1.20 -4.17
CA ILE A 46 15.15 1.75 -2.81
C ILE A 46 15.17 0.66 -1.71
N VAL A 47 15.24 -0.63 -2.09
CA VAL A 47 15.08 -1.78 -1.20
C VAL A 47 16.36 -2.64 -1.19
N SER A 48 17.51 -2.00 -1.02
CA SER A 48 18.83 -2.66 -0.90
C SER A 48 18.99 -3.53 0.36
N ASN A 49 18.04 -3.47 1.29
CA ASN A 49 18.19 -3.90 2.68
C ASN A 49 17.56 -5.26 3.05
N ARG A 50 16.95 -5.98 2.10
CA ARG A 50 16.38 -7.32 2.35
C ARG A 50 17.48 -8.37 2.14
N GLY A 51 17.63 -9.31 3.08
CA GLY A 51 18.69 -10.33 3.04
C GLY A 51 18.22 -11.71 2.56
N SER A 52 16.90 -11.92 2.51
CA SER A 52 16.29 -13.22 2.22
C SER A 52 14.94 -13.07 1.50
N PRO A 53 14.40 -14.14 0.87
CA PRO A 53 13.03 -14.11 0.36
C PRO A 53 12.01 -13.93 1.49
N ALA A 54 12.30 -14.48 2.68
CA ALA A 54 11.43 -14.38 3.85
C ALA A 54 11.18 -12.93 4.29
N ASP A 55 12.11 -12.01 4.01
CA ASP A 55 11.91 -10.58 4.28
C ASP A 55 10.76 -9.98 3.44
N PHE A 56 10.47 -10.51 2.24
CA PHE A 56 9.37 -10.07 1.36
C PHE A 56 8.05 -10.81 1.64
N ASP A 57 8.08 -11.93 2.37
CA ASP A 57 6.94 -12.85 2.47
C ASP A 57 5.67 -12.19 3.03
N ASP A 58 5.80 -11.29 4.00
CA ASP A 58 4.63 -10.62 4.60
C ASP A 58 4.02 -9.55 3.67
N ASP A 59 4.83 -8.99 2.76
CA ASP A 59 4.34 -8.08 1.71
C ASP A 59 3.55 -8.89 0.67
N MET A 60 4.04 -10.08 0.29
CA MET A 60 3.32 -11.03 -0.58
C MET A 60 2.01 -11.52 0.06
N LYS A 61 2.03 -11.93 1.33
CA LYS A 61 0.84 -12.40 2.07
C LYS A 61 -0.22 -11.31 2.18
N ARG A 62 0.18 -10.08 2.55
CA ARG A 62 -0.74 -8.93 2.65
C ARG A 62 -1.37 -8.60 1.31
N ALA A 63 -0.58 -8.42 0.25
CA ALA A 63 -1.11 -8.12 -1.08
C ALA A 63 -2.12 -9.17 -1.55
N LYS A 64 -1.78 -10.46 -1.41
CA LYS A 64 -2.67 -11.58 -1.74
C LYS A 64 -3.98 -11.57 -0.95
N ALA A 65 -3.92 -11.26 0.36
CA ALA A 65 -5.08 -11.19 1.24
C ALA A 65 -6.00 -9.97 0.96
N LEU A 66 -5.52 -8.97 0.21
CA LEU A 66 -6.31 -7.84 -0.30
C LEU A 66 -6.94 -8.12 -1.67
N GLY A 67 -6.55 -9.22 -2.34
CA GLY A 67 -6.97 -9.55 -3.70
C GLY A 67 -6.11 -8.94 -4.81
N ILE A 68 -4.95 -8.35 -4.48
CA ILE A 68 -3.94 -7.88 -5.44
C ILE A 68 -3.31 -9.12 -6.10
N ASP A 69 -3.24 -9.14 -7.43
CA ASP A 69 -2.76 -10.28 -8.20
C ASP A 69 -1.23 -10.32 -8.30
N ALA A 70 -0.60 -9.15 -8.44
CA ALA A 70 0.85 -9.06 -8.60
C ALA A 70 1.47 -7.76 -8.06
N PHE A 71 2.76 -7.81 -7.73
CA PHE A 71 3.59 -6.59 -7.63
C PHE A 71 4.25 -6.26 -8.97
N ALA A 72 4.15 -4.99 -9.36
CA ALA A 72 4.96 -4.37 -10.40
C ALA A 72 6.32 -3.97 -9.78
N LEU A 73 7.33 -4.81 -9.96
CA LEU A 73 8.68 -4.61 -9.43
C LEU A 73 9.39 -3.53 -10.27
N ASN A 74 9.38 -2.30 -9.78
CA ASN A 74 9.98 -1.16 -10.46
C ASN A 74 11.50 -1.16 -10.26
N ILE A 75 12.26 -1.13 -11.37
CA ILE A 75 13.72 -1.24 -11.37
C ILE A 75 14.40 -0.07 -12.09
N GLY A 76 15.45 0.44 -11.46
CA GLY A 76 16.51 1.21 -12.13
C GLY A 76 17.66 0.29 -12.57
N VAL A 77 18.88 0.82 -12.47
CA VAL A 77 20.13 0.11 -12.79
C VAL A 77 21.01 -0.14 -11.56
N ASP A 78 20.42 -0.11 -10.36
CA ASP A 78 21.13 -0.25 -9.08
C ASP A 78 21.94 -1.56 -8.99
N PRO A 79 23.14 -1.55 -8.37
CA PRO A 79 24.01 -2.73 -8.28
C PRO A 79 23.41 -3.90 -7.47
N TYR A 80 22.36 -3.63 -6.69
CA TYR A 80 21.62 -4.64 -5.91
C TYR A 80 20.32 -5.10 -6.59
N THR A 81 19.95 -4.57 -7.77
CA THR A 81 18.68 -4.85 -8.47
C THR A 81 18.45 -6.35 -8.64
N ASP A 82 19.42 -7.07 -9.23
CA ASP A 82 19.26 -8.49 -9.56
C ASP A 82 19.17 -9.37 -8.31
N ALA A 83 19.92 -9.03 -7.26
CA ALA A 83 19.81 -9.70 -5.97
C ALA A 83 18.40 -9.55 -5.39
N GLN A 84 17.88 -8.32 -5.36
CA GLN A 84 16.55 -8.02 -4.80
C GLN A 84 15.41 -8.58 -5.66
N LEU A 85 15.55 -8.57 -6.99
CA LEU A 85 14.62 -9.28 -7.89
C LEU A 85 14.62 -10.80 -7.61
N ASN A 86 15.78 -11.43 -7.44
CA ASN A 86 15.85 -12.87 -7.13
C ASN A 86 15.13 -13.21 -5.81
N LEU A 87 15.33 -12.39 -4.77
CA LEU A 87 14.62 -12.55 -3.49
C LEU A 87 13.10 -12.35 -3.64
N ALA A 88 12.67 -11.31 -4.37
CA ALA A 88 11.26 -10.98 -4.58
C ALA A 88 10.53 -12.05 -5.42
N TYR A 89 11.13 -12.54 -6.52
CA TYR A 89 10.57 -13.63 -7.33
C TYR A 89 10.48 -14.94 -6.55
N GLN A 90 11.49 -15.27 -5.71
CA GLN A 90 11.44 -16.46 -4.87
C GLN A 90 10.36 -16.36 -3.79
N SER A 91 10.21 -15.20 -3.12
CA SER A 91 9.16 -14.97 -2.14
C SER A 91 7.76 -15.03 -2.77
N ALA A 92 7.59 -14.42 -3.94
CA ALA A 92 6.35 -14.50 -4.69
C ALA A 92 5.99 -15.97 -5.04
N ALA A 93 6.98 -16.77 -5.44
CA ALA A 93 6.78 -18.21 -5.67
C ALA A 93 6.37 -18.95 -4.38
N ASN A 94 7.08 -18.71 -3.27
CA ASN A 94 6.81 -19.34 -1.96
C ASN A 94 5.37 -19.09 -1.47
N ASN A 95 4.87 -17.87 -1.66
CA ASN A 95 3.53 -17.45 -1.19
C ASN A 95 2.44 -17.63 -2.26
N GLY A 96 2.80 -18.11 -3.46
CA GLY A 96 1.90 -18.22 -4.62
C GLY A 96 1.31 -16.88 -5.06
N MET A 97 2.10 -15.80 -4.97
CA MET A 97 1.83 -14.49 -5.57
C MET A 97 2.42 -14.42 -6.98
N LYS A 98 2.06 -13.38 -7.74
CA LYS A 98 2.73 -13.03 -9.00
C LYS A 98 3.53 -11.74 -8.89
N VAL A 99 4.51 -11.61 -9.78
CA VAL A 99 5.35 -10.43 -9.95
C VAL A 99 5.66 -10.22 -11.44
N PHE A 100 6.00 -9.00 -11.81
CA PHE A 100 6.56 -8.66 -13.11
C PHE A 100 7.48 -7.45 -13.01
N ILE A 101 8.35 -7.27 -14.00
CA ILE A 101 9.26 -6.12 -14.06
C ILE A 101 8.54 -4.89 -14.63
N SER A 102 8.78 -3.74 -13.99
CA SER A 102 8.44 -2.40 -14.46
C SER A 102 9.73 -1.59 -14.64
N PHE A 103 10.17 -1.36 -15.88
CA PHE A 103 11.42 -0.64 -16.15
C PHE A 103 11.28 0.86 -15.89
N ASP A 104 12.21 1.49 -15.17
CA ASP A 104 12.23 2.94 -14.98
C ASP A 104 13.10 3.63 -16.05
N PHE A 105 12.48 4.32 -17.02
CA PHE A 105 13.20 5.06 -18.06
C PHE A 105 13.75 6.43 -17.63
N ASN A 106 13.74 6.74 -16.32
CA ASN A 106 14.69 7.69 -15.74
C ASN A 106 16.11 7.09 -15.62
N TRP A 107 16.23 5.75 -15.64
CA TRP A 107 17.51 5.01 -15.54
C TRP A 107 17.84 4.18 -16.79
N TYR A 108 16.82 3.62 -17.44
CA TYR A 108 16.93 2.99 -18.76
C TYR A 108 16.76 4.03 -19.88
N HIS A 109 17.24 3.72 -21.08
CA HIS A 109 17.17 4.62 -22.25
C HIS A 109 16.48 3.94 -23.44
N THR A 110 15.83 4.73 -24.31
CA THR A 110 14.97 4.21 -25.39
C THR A 110 15.73 3.48 -26.51
N ASN A 111 17.05 3.67 -26.60
CA ASN A 111 17.93 2.89 -27.47
C ASN A 111 18.34 1.52 -26.88
N GLN A 112 18.02 1.23 -25.62
CA GLN A 112 18.43 0.00 -24.90
C GLN A 112 17.42 -1.17 -25.01
N ALA A 113 16.78 -1.31 -26.18
CA ALA A 113 15.75 -2.34 -26.38
C ALA A 113 16.28 -3.78 -26.22
N VAL A 114 17.57 -4.01 -26.45
CA VAL A 114 18.23 -5.32 -26.33
C VAL A 114 18.51 -5.64 -24.86
N GLU A 115 18.91 -4.65 -24.07
CA GLU A 115 19.20 -4.75 -22.64
C GLU A 115 17.92 -4.98 -21.84
N VAL A 116 16.85 -4.25 -22.17
CA VAL A 116 15.49 -4.50 -21.63
C VAL A 116 15.03 -5.91 -21.99
N ALA A 117 15.21 -6.36 -23.24
CA ALA A 117 14.90 -7.74 -23.64
C ALA A 117 15.72 -8.79 -22.88
N ASN A 118 17.01 -8.53 -22.64
CA ASN A 118 17.89 -9.41 -21.86
C ASN A 118 17.44 -9.52 -20.41
N LYS A 119 17.04 -8.39 -19.78
CA LYS A 119 16.49 -8.39 -18.42
C LYS A 119 15.15 -9.12 -18.32
N ILE A 120 14.27 -9.02 -19.33
CA ILE A 120 13.04 -9.82 -19.39
C ILE A 120 13.37 -11.33 -19.44
N LYS A 121 14.26 -11.75 -20.35
CA LYS A 121 14.66 -13.17 -20.51
C LYS A 121 15.22 -13.79 -19.22
N GLN A 122 15.91 -13.01 -18.40
CA GLN A 122 16.48 -13.47 -17.12
C GLN A 122 15.42 -13.89 -16.09
N TYR A 123 14.21 -13.31 -16.14
CA TYR A 123 13.16 -13.51 -15.13
C TYR A 123 11.86 -14.16 -15.67
N MET A 124 11.64 -14.16 -16.99
CA MET A 124 10.35 -14.53 -17.59
C MET A 124 9.88 -15.98 -17.32
N ASP A 125 10.80 -16.93 -17.18
CA ASP A 125 10.47 -18.35 -16.96
C ASP A 125 10.43 -18.76 -15.47
N LEU A 126 10.61 -17.81 -14.55
CA LEU A 126 10.51 -18.06 -13.12
C LEU A 126 9.05 -18.32 -12.68
N PRO A 127 8.78 -19.21 -11.71
CA PRO A 127 7.42 -19.62 -11.34
C PRO A 127 6.46 -18.48 -10.96
N ALA A 128 7.00 -17.39 -10.40
CA ALA A 128 6.25 -16.23 -9.96
C ALA A 128 5.98 -15.17 -11.05
N GLN A 129 6.53 -15.30 -12.26
CA GLN A 129 6.26 -14.35 -13.34
C GLN A 129 4.75 -14.29 -13.66
N LEU A 130 4.21 -13.08 -13.79
CA LEU A 130 2.85 -12.83 -14.28
C LEU A 130 2.76 -13.10 -15.78
N TYR A 131 1.69 -13.79 -16.18
CA TYR A 131 1.33 -14.02 -17.58
C TYR A 131 -0.08 -13.50 -17.81
N VAL A 132 -0.30 -12.81 -18.92
CA VAL A 132 -1.60 -12.29 -19.38
C VAL A 132 -1.75 -12.70 -20.84
N GLU A 133 -2.91 -13.24 -21.22
CA GLU A 133 -3.14 -13.82 -22.57
C GLU A 133 -2.11 -14.92 -22.95
N ASN A 134 -1.55 -15.63 -21.96
CA ASN A 134 -0.39 -16.55 -22.09
C ASN A 134 0.95 -15.91 -22.49
N LYS A 135 1.00 -14.58 -22.65
CA LYS A 135 2.22 -13.79 -22.89
C LYS A 135 2.88 -13.39 -21.57
N VAL A 136 4.19 -13.14 -21.57
CA VAL A 136 4.94 -12.62 -20.41
C VAL A 136 4.53 -11.17 -20.15
N PHE A 137 3.97 -10.85 -18.98
CA PHE A 137 3.56 -9.48 -18.69
C PHE A 137 4.75 -8.59 -18.27
N VAL A 138 4.87 -7.41 -18.88
CA VAL A 138 5.95 -6.43 -18.63
C VAL A 138 5.40 -5.01 -18.74
N SER A 139 5.94 -4.08 -17.94
CA SER A 139 5.57 -2.66 -17.98
C SER A 139 6.80 -1.75 -17.88
N SER A 140 6.58 -0.43 -17.89
CA SER A 140 7.61 0.58 -17.59
C SER A 140 6.98 1.85 -17.03
N PHE A 141 7.77 2.63 -16.30
CA PHE A 141 7.56 4.07 -16.11
C PHE A 141 8.29 4.81 -17.24
N ALA A 142 7.57 5.67 -17.97
CA ALA A 142 8.04 6.26 -19.23
C ALA A 142 8.56 5.22 -20.26
N GLY A 143 9.45 5.65 -21.17
CA GLY A 143 10.05 4.82 -22.22
C GLY A 143 9.58 5.16 -23.65
N ASP A 144 8.85 6.25 -23.82
CA ASP A 144 8.35 6.74 -25.10
C ASP A 144 9.42 6.81 -26.20
N GLY A 145 9.23 6.03 -27.27
CA GLY A 145 10.20 5.90 -28.36
C GLY A 145 11.16 4.71 -28.24
N LEU A 146 11.02 3.86 -27.22
CA LEU A 146 11.64 2.53 -27.19
C LEU A 146 11.29 1.72 -28.44
N ASP A 147 12.28 1.06 -29.05
CA ASP A 147 12.01 0.14 -30.17
C ASP A 147 11.36 -1.15 -29.68
N VAL A 148 10.02 -1.13 -29.63
CA VAL A 148 9.19 -2.28 -29.24
C VAL A 148 9.31 -3.45 -30.23
N ALA A 149 9.70 -3.21 -31.49
CA ALA A 149 9.92 -4.29 -32.46
C ALA A 149 11.25 -5.01 -32.17
N ALA A 150 12.33 -4.27 -31.95
CA ALA A 150 13.61 -4.83 -31.50
C ALA A 150 13.49 -5.52 -30.13
N LEU A 151 12.72 -4.95 -29.19
CA LEU A 151 12.39 -5.56 -27.91
C LEU A 151 11.77 -6.95 -28.09
N ARG A 152 10.65 -7.05 -28.82
CA ARG A 152 9.95 -8.34 -29.06
C ARG A 152 10.86 -9.34 -29.77
N ALA A 153 11.61 -8.90 -30.79
CA ALA A 153 12.55 -9.75 -31.51
C ALA A 153 13.67 -10.31 -30.62
N ASN A 154 14.16 -9.52 -29.65
CA ASN A 154 15.24 -9.93 -28.75
C ASN A 154 14.78 -10.72 -27.52
N VAL A 155 13.51 -10.65 -27.11
CA VAL A 155 12.98 -11.51 -26.02
C VAL A 155 12.82 -12.96 -26.48
N GLY A 156 12.44 -13.20 -27.74
CA GLY A 156 12.26 -14.55 -28.29
C GLY A 156 11.03 -15.31 -27.74
N LYS A 157 10.15 -14.62 -27.03
CA LYS A 157 8.90 -15.12 -26.44
C LYS A 157 7.85 -14.01 -26.50
N GLU A 158 6.57 -14.37 -26.60
CA GLU A 158 5.51 -13.35 -26.62
C GLU A 158 5.42 -12.61 -25.28
N ILE A 159 5.41 -11.28 -25.34
CA ILE A 159 5.24 -10.38 -24.19
C ILE A 159 3.91 -9.63 -24.31
N PHE A 160 3.24 -9.42 -23.18
CA PHE A 160 2.20 -8.41 -23.04
C PHE A 160 2.89 -7.15 -22.49
N PHE A 161 3.19 -6.19 -23.37
CA PHE A 161 3.88 -4.96 -22.95
C PHE A 161 2.87 -3.84 -22.71
N ALA A 162 2.82 -3.35 -21.48
CA ALA A 162 1.92 -2.29 -21.02
C ALA A 162 2.70 -1.17 -20.32
N PRO A 163 3.39 -0.29 -21.07
CA PRO A 163 4.16 0.81 -20.51
C PRO A 163 3.31 2.01 -20.08
N ASN A 164 3.90 2.89 -19.29
CA ASN A 164 3.48 4.28 -19.13
C ASN A 164 4.07 5.14 -20.25
N PHE A 165 3.63 4.89 -21.49
CA PHE A 165 3.81 5.82 -22.61
C PHE A 165 2.78 6.94 -22.53
N HIS A 166 3.13 8.14 -22.99
CA HIS A 166 2.41 9.38 -22.78
C HIS A 166 1.60 9.78 -24.03
N PRO A 167 0.24 9.71 -24.01
CA PRO A 167 -0.61 10.07 -25.14
C PRO A 167 -0.34 11.47 -25.71
N GLU A 168 -0.04 12.42 -24.85
CA GLU A 168 0.21 13.84 -25.15
C GLU A 168 1.50 14.09 -25.92
N MET A 169 2.47 13.16 -25.89
CA MET A 169 3.69 13.24 -26.69
C MET A 169 3.52 12.68 -28.11
N GLY A 170 2.33 12.17 -28.47
CA GLY A 170 2.06 11.59 -29.79
C GLY A 170 2.69 10.22 -30.01
N THR A 171 3.06 9.53 -28.92
CA THR A 171 3.70 8.21 -28.96
C THR A 171 2.83 7.16 -29.67
N ASN A 172 3.46 6.20 -30.36
CA ASN A 172 2.74 5.20 -31.15
C ASN A 172 2.21 4.03 -30.28
N PHE A 173 0.98 4.17 -29.77
CA PHE A 173 0.26 3.12 -29.04
C PHE A 173 -0.11 1.90 -29.90
N GLY A 174 0.19 1.90 -31.21
CA GLY A 174 0.01 0.75 -32.10
C GLY A 174 0.87 -0.47 -31.75
N THR A 175 2.08 -0.27 -31.22
CA THR A 175 3.10 -1.32 -31.02
C THR A 175 3.00 -2.09 -29.70
N ILE A 176 2.30 -1.55 -28.70
CA ILE A 176 2.15 -2.07 -27.33
C ILE A 176 0.86 -2.90 -27.18
N ASP A 177 0.78 -3.78 -26.18
CA ASP A 177 -0.43 -4.60 -25.94
C ASP A 177 -1.50 -3.84 -25.15
N GLY A 178 -1.07 -3.01 -24.19
CA GLY A 178 -1.90 -2.10 -23.40
C GLY A 178 -1.07 -0.90 -22.93
N ALA A 179 -1.58 -0.11 -21.97
CA ALA A 179 -0.81 0.96 -21.32
C ALA A 179 -1.33 1.24 -19.90
N LEU A 180 -0.48 1.85 -19.07
CA LEU A 180 -0.83 2.33 -17.74
C LEU A 180 -0.63 3.86 -17.64
N ASN A 181 -1.61 4.56 -17.09
CA ASN A 181 -1.42 5.95 -16.68
C ASN A 181 -0.70 5.95 -15.32
N TRP A 182 0.36 6.75 -15.16
CA TRP A 182 1.03 6.94 -13.87
C TRP A 182 0.38 8.06 -13.04
N MET A 183 -0.35 8.98 -13.67
CA MET A 183 -0.98 10.15 -13.04
C MET A 183 -2.28 9.78 -12.33
N ALA A 184 -2.07 9.19 -11.16
CA ALA A 184 -3.05 8.78 -10.18
C ALA A 184 -3.59 9.93 -9.31
N TRP A 185 -3.25 11.18 -9.66
CA TRP A 185 -3.59 12.40 -8.93
C TRP A 185 -3.72 13.61 -9.87
N PRO A 186 -4.54 14.62 -9.52
CA PRO A 186 -4.45 15.99 -10.04
C PRO A 186 -3.01 16.48 -10.21
N ASN A 187 -2.67 16.96 -11.41
CA ASN A 187 -1.33 17.41 -11.74
C ASN A 187 -1.35 18.57 -12.75
N ASN A 188 -0.20 19.18 -13.03
CA ASN A 188 -0.05 20.25 -14.01
C ASN A 188 0.14 19.74 -15.45
N GLY A 189 0.01 18.45 -15.72
CA GLY A 189 0.31 17.81 -17.01
C GLY A 189 1.79 17.51 -17.26
N ASP A 190 2.70 17.80 -16.31
CA ASP A 190 4.14 17.50 -16.40
C ASP A 190 4.65 16.70 -15.18
N ASN A 191 3.78 15.92 -14.52
CA ASN A 191 4.05 15.25 -13.25
C ASN A 191 4.53 16.20 -12.13
N LYS A 192 3.94 17.40 -12.05
CA LYS A 192 4.10 18.36 -10.93
C LYS A 192 2.72 18.76 -10.40
N ALA A 193 2.65 19.27 -9.17
CA ALA A 193 1.39 19.62 -8.53
C ALA A 193 0.59 20.66 -9.35
N PRO A 194 -0.76 20.68 -9.29
CA PRO A 194 -1.59 21.61 -10.07
C PRO A 194 -1.19 23.07 -9.92
N THR A 195 -1.33 23.85 -11.00
CA THR A 195 -0.98 25.27 -11.04
C THR A 195 -2.17 26.12 -11.49
N ALA A 196 -2.18 27.41 -11.14
CA ALA A 196 -3.28 28.32 -11.46
C ALA A 196 -3.59 28.46 -12.98
N GLY A 197 -2.65 28.08 -13.86
CA GLY A 197 -2.82 28.09 -15.32
C GLY A 197 -2.90 26.71 -15.99
N ARG A 198 -2.63 25.61 -15.27
CA ARG A 198 -2.68 24.25 -15.81
C ARG A 198 -2.97 23.23 -14.71
N HIS A 199 -4.09 22.55 -14.86
CA HIS A 199 -4.59 21.46 -14.04
C HIS A 199 -5.14 20.38 -14.98
N VAL A 200 -4.75 19.14 -14.76
CA VAL A 200 -5.23 17.93 -15.42
C VAL A 200 -5.71 16.98 -14.33
N SER A 201 -6.99 16.63 -14.35
CA SER A 201 -7.58 15.66 -13.43
C SER A 201 -7.22 14.22 -13.82
N VAL A 202 -7.35 13.28 -12.88
CA VAL A 202 -7.16 11.84 -13.15
C VAL A 202 -8.09 11.37 -14.28
N GLN A 203 -9.35 11.82 -14.27
CA GLN A 203 -10.33 11.45 -15.29
C GLN A 203 -9.96 11.97 -16.70
N GLU A 204 -9.37 13.16 -16.81
CA GLU A 204 -8.89 13.67 -18.11
C GLU A 204 -7.67 12.89 -18.61
N GLY A 205 -6.76 12.50 -17.71
CA GLY A 205 -5.66 11.58 -17.99
C GLY A 205 -6.17 10.22 -18.49
N ASP A 206 -7.07 9.59 -17.74
CA ASP A 206 -7.70 8.31 -18.11
C ASP A 206 -8.37 8.40 -19.48
N GLN A 207 -9.10 9.48 -19.78
CA GLN A 207 -9.71 9.69 -21.09
C GLN A 207 -8.66 9.93 -22.20
N ALA A 208 -7.46 10.42 -21.92
CA ALA A 208 -6.37 10.47 -22.89
C ALA A 208 -5.84 9.05 -23.21
N TYR A 209 -5.59 8.23 -22.19
CA TYR A 209 -5.13 6.85 -22.37
C TYR A 209 -6.17 5.96 -23.08
N ILE A 210 -7.45 6.03 -22.67
CA ILE A 210 -8.54 5.27 -23.29
C ILE A 210 -8.68 5.61 -24.79
N ARG A 211 -8.52 6.88 -25.17
CA ARG A 211 -8.51 7.30 -26.59
C ARG A 211 -7.28 6.77 -27.34
N ALA A 212 -6.08 6.90 -26.77
CA ALA A 212 -4.83 6.45 -27.41
C ALA A 212 -4.76 4.92 -27.57
N LEU A 213 -5.33 4.17 -26.63
CA LEU A 213 -5.40 2.71 -26.66
C LEU A 213 -6.40 2.16 -27.70
N ALA A 214 -7.38 2.96 -28.15
CA ALA A 214 -8.34 2.60 -29.19
C ALA A 214 -9.04 1.23 -28.98
N GLY A 215 -9.31 0.86 -27.72
CA GLY A 215 -9.93 -0.42 -27.33
C GLY A 215 -8.98 -1.50 -26.80
N LYS A 216 -7.65 -1.26 -26.81
CA LYS A 216 -6.67 -2.09 -26.10
C LYS A 216 -6.85 -1.98 -24.56
N PRO A 217 -6.42 -3.00 -23.78
CA PRO A 217 -6.51 -2.96 -22.33
C PRO A 217 -5.83 -1.75 -21.68
N TYR A 218 -6.54 -1.13 -20.74
CA TYR A 218 -6.09 0.02 -19.96
C TYR A 218 -5.88 -0.37 -18.49
N ILE A 219 -4.77 0.07 -17.90
CA ILE A 219 -4.46 -0.10 -16.48
C ILE A 219 -4.67 1.25 -15.80
N ALA A 220 -5.85 1.40 -15.18
CA ALA A 220 -6.23 2.63 -14.48
C ALA A 220 -5.44 2.79 -13.17
N PRO A 221 -4.86 3.97 -12.90
CA PRO A 221 -4.10 4.22 -11.69
C PRO A 221 -5.01 4.50 -10.49
N VAL A 222 -4.56 4.06 -9.33
CA VAL A 222 -5.18 4.39 -8.05
C VAL A 222 -4.08 4.80 -7.09
N SER A 223 -4.03 6.10 -6.78
CA SER A 223 -3.22 6.63 -5.67
C SER A 223 -4.15 7.29 -4.67
N PRO A 224 -4.43 6.59 -3.56
CA PRO A 224 -3.68 6.96 -2.40
C PRO A 224 -3.42 8.46 -2.16
N TRP A 225 -2.15 8.85 -2.10
CA TRP A 225 -1.66 10.15 -1.65
C TRP A 225 -0.21 10.23 -2.09
N PHE A 226 0.21 11.35 -2.67
CA PHE A 226 1.62 11.53 -3.02
C PHE A 226 2.22 12.69 -2.25
N PHE A 227 3.15 12.38 -1.36
CA PHE A 227 3.93 13.35 -0.61
C PHE A 227 5.40 12.94 -0.65
N CYS A 228 6.24 13.93 -0.96
CA CYS A 228 7.69 13.82 -0.98
C CYS A 228 8.27 15.19 -0.57
N HIS A 229 9.27 15.17 0.29
CA HIS A 229 9.90 16.38 0.81
C HIS A 229 11.35 16.04 1.15
N PHE A 230 12.20 16.10 0.13
CA PHE A 230 13.62 15.84 0.26
C PHE A 230 14.42 17.14 0.14
N GLY A 231 15.35 17.34 1.06
CA GLY A 231 16.29 18.45 1.08
C GLY A 231 17.54 18.17 0.22
N PRO A 232 18.67 18.86 0.51
CA PRO A 232 19.94 18.69 -0.23
C PRO A 232 20.58 17.29 -0.09
N GLU A 233 20.07 16.42 0.79
CA GLU A 233 20.61 15.09 1.08
C GLU A 233 20.41 14.04 -0.03
N VAL A 234 19.66 14.34 -1.10
CA VAL A 234 19.49 13.45 -2.28
C VAL A 234 19.74 14.19 -3.60
N PRO A 235 20.36 13.53 -4.61
CA PRO A 235 20.71 14.17 -5.88
C PRO A 235 19.55 14.26 -6.89
N TYR A 236 18.40 13.67 -6.57
CA TYR A 236 17.17 13.73 -7.38
C TYR A 236 16.06 14.41 -6.57
N SER A 237 15.39 15.41 -7.13
CA SER A 237 14.34 16.08 -6.34
C SER A 237 13.01 15.38 -6.40
N LYS A 238 12.37 15.29 -5.22
CA LYS A 238 10.93 15.13 -5.04
C LYS A 238 10.52 16.01 -3.84
N ASN A 239 10.09 17.25 -4.09
CA ASN A 239 9.59 18.20 -3.07
C ASN A 239 8.18 18.71 -3.45
N TRP A 240 7.21 17.81 -3.34
CA TRP A 240 5.85 17.95 -3.86
C TRP A 240 4.84 17.32 -2.90
N VAL A 241 3.66 17.93 -2.79
CA VAL A 241 2.47 17.30 -2.22
C VAL A 241 1.34 17.43 -3.24
N PHE A 242 0.81 16.30 -3.68
CA PHE A 242 -0.30 16.29 -4.62
C PHE A 242 -1.60 16.06 -3.85
N PRO A 243 -2.66 16.86 -4.08
CA PRO A 243 -4.00 16.44 -3.69
C PRO A 243 -4.32 15.17 -4.48
N SER A 244 -4.95 14.19 -3.81
CA SER A 244 -5.67 13.13 -4.50
C SER A 244 -7.15 13.44 -4.34
N ASP A 245 -7.79 13.81 -5.45
CA ASP A 245 -9.20 14.22 -5.50
C ASP A 245 -10.11 12.98 -5.39
N LEU A 246 -10.08 12.36 -4.21
CA LEU A 246 -10.65 11.06 -3.83
C LEU A 246 -9.87 9.85 -4.37
N LEU A 247 -8.90 9.33 -3.60
CA LEU A 247 -8.56 7.89 -3.39
C LEU A 247 -7.57 7.75 -2.20
N TRP A 248 -7.12 6.52 -1.83
CA TRP A 248 -6.87 6.19 -0.41
C TRP A 248 -5.64 5.23 -0.04
N PRO A 249 -4.63 5.65 0.78
CA PRO A 249 -3.36 4.90 1.17
C PRO A 249 -3.14 3.87 2.37
N HIS A 250 -2.02 3.16 2.33
CA HIS A 250 -1.15 2.81 3.48
C HIS A 250 -1.64 1.98 4.70
N GLY A 251 -2.93 1.66 4.92
CA GLY A 251 -3.26 0.68 5.99
C GLY A 251 -4.72 0.44 6.33
N GLY A 252 -5.63 1.39 6.13
CA GLY A 252 -7.09 1.17 6.33
C GLY A 252 -7.92 1.78 5.25
N TRP A 253 -7.34 2.75 4.57
CA TRP A 253 -7.56 2.86 3.16
C TRP A 253 -7.10 1.59 2.40
N MET A 254 -6.13 0.82 2.92
CA MET A 254 -5.76 -0.52 2.44
C MET A 254 -6.91 -1.53 2.61
N ASP A 255 -7.56 -1.54 3.77
CA ASP A 255 -8.67 -2.45 4.03
C ASP A 255 -10.00 -1.98 3.46
N MET A 256 -10.24 -0.66 3.40
CA MET A 256 -11.29 -0.09 2.56
C MET A 256 -11.09 -0.48 1.10
N ALA A 257 -9.87 -0.63 0.59
CA ALA A 257 -9.65 -1.09 -0.78
C ALA A 257 -10.16 -2.53 -1.01
N LYS A 258 -10.29 -3.39 0.03
CA LYS A 258 -10.78 -4.78 -0.14
C LYS A 258 -12.14 -4.87 -0.85
N PRO A 259 -13.23 -4.24 -0.39
CA PRO A 259 -14.51 -4.28 -1.10
C PRO A 259 -14.45 -3.64 -2.49
N PHE A 260 -13.61 -2.62 -2.72
CA PHE A 260 -13.43 -2.04 -4.06
C PHE A 260 -12.69 -2.98 -5.01
N ILE A 261 -11.62 -3.66 -4.54
CA ILE A 261 -10.90 -4.70 -5.31
C ILE A 261 -11.84 -5.87 -5.61
N ALA A 262 -12.60 -6.35 -4.62
CA ALA A 262 -13.56 -7.44 -4.82
C ALA A 262 -14.68 -7.06 -5.80
N ALA A 263 -15.26 -5.87 -5.67
CA ALA A 263 -16.27 -5.35 -6.60
C ALA A 263 -15.73 -5.18 -8.02
N TYR A 264 -14.54 -4.57 -8.16
CA TYR A 264 -13.87 -4.40 -9.45
C TYR A 264 -13.65 -5.74 -10.13
N LYS A 265 -13.08 -6.73 -9.42
CA LYS A 265 -12.81 -8.08 -9.96
C LYS A 265 -14.11 -8.79 -10.35
N ALA A 266 -15.17 -8.64 -9.56
CA ALA A 266 -16.51 -9.15 -9.89
C ALA A 266 -17.23 -8.38 -11.03
N GLY A 267 -16.63 -7.31 -11.58
CA GLY A 267 -17.26 -6.46 -12.60
C GLY A 267 -18.43 -5.62 -12.09
N ALA A 268 -18.58 -5.48 -10.77
CA ALA A 268 -19.69 -4.79 -10.14
C ALA A 268 -19.53 -3.26 -10.16
N THR A 269 -20.65 -2.55 -10.31
CA THR A 269 -20.72 -1.07 -10.30
C THR A 269 -21.00 -0.48 -8.91
N SER A 270 -21.15 -1.32 -7.88
CA SER A 270 -21.21 -0.91 -6.47
C SER A 270 -20.41 -1.87 -5.59
N VAL A 271 -19.97 -1.37 -4.43
CA VAL A 271 -19.22 -2.10 -3.41
C VAL A 271 -20.09 -2.72 -2.33
N ASP A 272 -21.38 -2.36 -2.25
CA ASP A 272 -22.23 -2.64 -1.09
C ASP A 272 -22.30 -4.13 -0.71
N SER A 273 -22.39 -5.02 -1.70
CA SER A 273 -22.40 -6.48 -1.53
C SER A 273 -21.05 -7.08 -1.12
N PHE A 274 -19.97 -6.29 -1.16
CA PHE A 274 -18.61 -6.69 -0.86
C PHE A 274 -18.13 -6.20 0.52
N ILE A 275 -18.87 -5.30 1.18
CA ILE A 275 -18.58 -4.83 2.54
C ILE A 275 -18.79 -5.98 3.54
N GLN A 276 -17.71 -6.68 3.91
CA GLN A 276 -17.76 -7.79 4.87
C GLN A 276 -17.73 -7.32 6.33
N ASP A 277 -17.04 -6.24 6.62
CA ASP A 277 -16.86 -5.68 7.96
C ASP A 277 -17.28 -4.21 7.96
N GLU A 278 -18.08 -3.79 8.95
CA GLU A 278 -18.50 -2.38 9.07
C GLU A 278 -17.40 -1.57 9.75
N GLN A 279 -17.02 -0.44 9.14
CA GLN A 279 -15.92 0.40 9.64
C GLN A 279 -16.07 1.88 9.26
N VAL A 280 -15.34 2.73 9.99
CA VAL A 280 -15.17 4.16 9.71
C VAL A 280 -13.68 4.48 9.64
N VAL A 281 -13.23 4.86 8.44
CA VAL A 281 -11.85 5.24 8.13
C VAL A 281 -11.74 6.78 8.09
N TYR A 282 -10.69 7.40 8.64
CA TYR A 282 -10.58 8.86 8.73
C TYR A 282 -9.21 9.43 8.30
N TRP A 283 -9.10 10.75 8.07
CA TRP A 283 -7.80 11.42 7.80
C TRP A 283 -7.64 12.95 8.03
N TYR A 284 -6.66 13.44 8.84
CA TYR A 284 -6.28 14.87 9.15
C TYR A 284 -4.76 15.23 9.55
N ARG A 285 -3.82 15.87 8.78
CA ARG A 285 -2.31 15.98 9.04
C ARG A 285 -1.96 16.55 10.43
N PRO A 286 -0.75 16.30 10.99
CA PRO A 286 -0.60 16.43 12.44
C PRO A 286 -0.52 17.91 12.83
N THR A 287 -0.42 18.81 11.86
CA THR A 287 -0.26 20.25 12.00
C THR A 287 -1.23 21.01 11.08
N PRO A 288 -1.08 22.34 10.96
CA PRO A 288 -1.59 23.11 9.80
C PRO A 288 -0.50 23.63 8.80
N ARG A 289 -0.86 24.42 7.76
CA ARG A 289 -0.05 24.68 6.51
C ARG A 289 0.94 25.80 6.60
N GLY A 290 0.41 26.94 7.01
CA GLY A 290 1.19 28.09 7.39
C GLY A 290 1.53 28.03 8.87
N LEU A 291 1.44 26.83 9.51
CA LEU A 291 2.32 26.57 10.63
C LEU A 291 3.73 26.74 10.09
N ASN A 292 4.42 27.77 10.57
CA ASN A 292 5.68 28.15 9.99
C ASN A 292 6.80 27.27 10.58
N CYS A 293 7.35 26.40 9.74
CA CYS A 293 8.53 25.59 10.05
C CYS A 293 9.79 26.11 9.33
N ASP A 294 9.74 27.28 8.67
CA ASP A 294 10.78 27.81 7.78
C ASP A 294 12.18 27.85 8.43
N ALA A 295 12.23 28.16 9.73
CA ALA A 295 13.47 28.26 10.51
C ALA A 295 14.11 26.90 10.85
N THR A 296 13.34 25.81 10.82
CA THR A 296 13.75 24.47 11.28
C THR A 296 13.69 23.39 10.19
N ASP A 297 13.07 23.69 9.05
CA ASP A 297 12.82 22.74 7.98
C ASP A 297 14.04 22.51 7.07
N THR A 298 14.18 21.32 6.50
CA THR A 298 15.36 20.90 5.73
C THR A 298 15.40 21.48 4.31
N CYS A 299 14.25 21.73 3.68
CA CYS A 299 14.17 22.21 2.29
C CYS A 299 14.25 23.74 2.17
N MET A 300 14.42 24.44 3.30
CA MET A 300 14.49 25.90 3.39
C MET A 300 15.92 26.45 3.25
N VAL A 301 16.73 25.81 2.40
CA VAL A 301 18.10 26.20 2.07
C VAL A 301 18.38 26.02 0.57
N PRO A 302 19.32 26.79 -0.01
CA PRO A 302 19.85 26.49 -1.34
C PRO A 302 20.51 25.10 -1.35
N ALA A 303 20.25 24.34 -2.41
CA ALA A 303 20.91 23.08 -2.73
C ALA A 303 21.44 23.14 -4.16
N ASP A 304 22.16 22.11 -4.62
CA ASP A 304 22.38 21.97 -6.06
C ASP A 304 21.03 21.78 -6.77
N ASN A 305 20.88 22.47 -7.89
CA ASN A 305 19.73 22.36 -8.78
C ASN A 305 20.16 22.32 -10.25
N SER A 306 21.35 21.77 -10.51
CA SER A 306 21.90 21.50 -11.85
C SER A 306 20.93 20.75 -12.77
N THR A 307 20.07 19.89 -12.22
CA THR A 307 19.02 19.15 -12.96
C THR A 307 17.69 19.90 -13.13
N GLY A 308 17.54 21.10 -12.53
CA GLY A 308 16.33 21.93 -12.61
C GLY A 308 15.12 21.40 -11.82
N ASN A 309 15.31 20.39 -10.97
CA ASN A 309 14.23 19.71 -10.25
C ASN A 309 14.08 20.09 -8.77
N TYR A 310 15.16 20.50 -8.07
CA TYR A 310 15.08 20.90 -6.66
C TYR A 310 14.23 22.15 -6.47
N PHE A 311 13.44 22.16 -5.40
CA PHE A 311 12.64 23.30 -5.00
C PHE A 311 12.98 23.68 -3.56
N MET A 312 13.59 24.85 -3.38
CA MET A 312 13.79 25.44 -2.05
C MET A 312 12.45 26.02 -1.57
N GLY A 313 11.88 25.44 -0.52
CA GLY A 313 10.57 25.86 -0.01
C GLY A 313 9.70 24.70 0.49
N ARG A 314 8.45 25.04 0.81
CA ARG A 314 7.37 24.08 1.10
C ARG A 314 7.12 23.15 -0.09
N PRO A 315 6.58 21.93 0.14
CA PRO A 315 6.23 21.02 -0.95
C PRO A 315 5.27 21.68 -1.95
N ASN A 316 5.64 21.69 -3.25
CA ASN A 316 4.78 22.26 -4.29
C ASN A 316 3.38 21.64 -4.23
N GLY A 317 2.34 22.48 -4.26
CA GLY A 317 0.95 22.07 -4.10
C GLY A 317 0.37 22.27 -2.69
N TRP A 318 1.19 22.63 -1.68
CA TRP A 318 0.76 22.84 -0.29
C TRP A 318 -0.44 23.80 -0.14
N GLU A 319 -0.62 24.73 -1.08
CA GLU A 319 -1.73 25.69 -1.17
C GLU A 319 -3.08 25.03 -1.48
N THR A 320 -3.10 23.91 -2.22
CA THR A 320 -4.34 23.20 -2.60
C THR A 320 -4.90 22.29 -1.50
N MET A 321 -4.11 22.03 -0.47
CA MET A 321 -4.34 20.91 0.44
C MET A 321 -5.27 21.30 1.62
N GLU A 322 -6.49 20.77 1.68
CA GLU A 322 -7.52 21.18 2.68
C GLU A 322 -7.21 20.94 4.17
N ASP A 323 -8.05 21.56 5.02
CA ASP A 323 -8.09 21.67 6.48
C ASP A 323 -9.16 20.76 7.07
N SER A 324 -9.00 19.47 6.84
CA SER A 324 -10.12 18.54 6.76
C SER A 324 -9.77 17.23 7.46
N VAL A 325 -10.59 16.88 8.47
CA VAL A 325 -10.82 15.49 8.86
C VAL A 325 -11.77 14.91 7.83
N PHE A 326 -11.20 14.26 6.82
CA PHE A 326 -11.95 13.43 5.88
C PHE A 326 -12.33 12.12 6.57
N VAL A 327 -13.47 11.54 6.20
CA VAL A 327 -14.00 10.31 6.78
C VAL A 327 -14.70 9.49 5.70
N VAL A 328 -14.55 8.17 5.70
CA VAL A 328 -15.36 7.25 4.91
C VAL A 328 -15.98 6.19 5.82
N SER A 329 -17.31 6.06 5.76
CA SER A 329 -18.04 4.95 6.38
C SER A 329 -18.27 3.84 5.36
N LEU A 330 -18.00 2.59 5.72
CA LEU A 330 -18.39 1.39 4.98
C LEU A 330 -19.40 0.61 5.84
N LEU A 331 -20.67 0.59 5.44
CA LEU A 331 -21.79 0.11 6.28
C LEU A 331 -22.68 -0.89 5.55
N LYS A 332 -23.14 -1.91 6.26
CA LYS A 332 -24.19 -2.86 5.82
C LYS A 332 -25.60 -2.34 6.08
N SER A 333 -25.76 -1.30 6.90
CA SER A 333 -27.06 -0.71 7.23
C SER A 333 -26.92 0.78 7.62
N PRO A 334 -27.94 1.63 7.41
CA PRO A 334 -27.85 3.04 7.77
C PRO A 334 -27.55 3.28 9.26
N ALA A 335 -26.97 4.43 9.55
CA ALA A 335 -26.59 4.85 10.89
C ALA A 335 -26.48 6.39 11.00
N ILE A 336 -26.34 6.89 12.23
CA ILE A 336 -25.86 8.25 12.48
C ILE A 336 -24.36 8.18 12.73
N LEU A 337 -23.58 8.99 12.02
CA LEU A 337 -22.15 9.16 12.23
C LEU A 337 -21.91 10.53 12.89
N ILE A 338 -21.37 10.51 14.11
CA ILE A 338 -20.92 11.70 14.84
C ILE A 338 -19.40 11.78 14.77
N VAL A 339 -18.87 12.95 14.43
CA VAL A 339 -17.42 13.19 14.30
C VAL A 339 -17.07 14.47 15.06
N ASN A 340 -16.05 14.38 15.91
CA ASN A 340 -15.44 15.51 16.62
C ASN A 340 -14.01 15.74 16.10
N SER A 341 -13.59 17.00 16.05
CA SER A 341 -12.29 17.44 15.52
C SER A 341 -11.85 18.71 16.27
N GLY A 342 -11.10 18.53 17.36
CA GLY A 342 -10.84 19.60 18.33
C GLY A 342 -12.16 20.09 18.94
N SER A 343 -12.46 21.38 18.74
CA SER A 343 -13.74 22.00 19.13
C SER A 343 -14.88 21.82 18.11
N ASN A 344 -14.60 21.31 16.90
CA ASN A 344 -15.62 21.09 15.88
C ASN A 344 -16.40 19.79 16.16
N GLN A 345 -17.71 19.82 15.90
CA GLN A 345 -18.55 18.62 15.82
C GLN A 345 -19.39 18.63 14.53
N LYS A 346 -19.58 17.47 13.92
CA LYS A 346 -20.53 17.22 12.83
C LYS A 346 -21.31 15.94 13.09
N VAL A 347 -22.55 15.91 12.60
CA VAL A 347 -23.47 14.76 12.66
C VAL A 347 -23.98 14.51 11.24
N PHE A 348 -23.84 13.28 10.77
CA PHE A 348 -24.22 12.86 9.42
C PHE A 348 -25.20 11.70 9.47
N ASN A 349 -26.16 11.68 8.54
CA ASN A 349 -26.93 10.48 8.22
C ASN A 349 -26.07 9.64 7.26
N ALA A 350 -25.56 8.51 7.73
CA ALA A 350 -24.77 7.59 6.92
C ALA A 350 -25.69 6.50 6.33
N PRO A 351 -25.78 6.34 5.00
CA PRO A 351 -26.55 5.26 4.39
C PRO A 351 -25.83 3.91 4.54
N ALA A 352 -26.48 2.83 4.10
CA ALA A 352 -25.76 1.60 3.77
C ALA A 352 -24.89 1.82 2.51
N GLY A 353 -23.87 0.99 2.34
CA GLY A 353 -22.85 1.15 1.32
C GLY A 353 -21.64 1.95 1.81
N THR A 354 -20.91 2.54 0.88
CA THR A 354 -19.78 3.43 1.17
C THR A 354 -20.18 4.89 1.03
N SER A 355 -19.72 5.77 1.92
CA SER A 355 -19.97 7.22 1.83
C SER A 355 -18.85 8.04 2.48
N SER A 356 -18.47 9.15 1.84
CA SER A 356 -17.43 10.07 2.29
C SER A 356 -17.99 11.35 2.91
N TYR A 357 -17.25 11.90 3.87
CA TYR A 357 -17.58 13.13 4.60
C TYR A 357 -16.31 13.94 4.86
N THR A 358 -16.49 15.25 5.04
CA THR A 358 -15.42 16.18 5.43
C THR A 358 -15.87 16.98 6.64
N VAL A 359 -14.99 17.10 7.63
CA VAL A 359 -15.19 17.84 8.88
C VAL A 359 -14.03 18.82 9.05
N PRO A 360 -14.27 20.11 9.40
CA PRO A 360 -13.19 21.06 9.60
C PRO A 360 -12.16 20.59 10.63
N MET A 361 -10.90 20.92 10.38
CA MET A 361 -9.80 20.74 11.31
C MET A 361 -10.03 21.50 12.62
N GLY A 362 -9.76 20.86 13.75
CA GLY A 362 -9.52 21.52 15.02
C GLY A 362 -8.34 20.88 15.73
N VAL A 363 -7.41 21.72 16.22
CA VAL A 363 -6.28 21.32 17.07
C VAL A 363 -6.81 20.59 18.32
N GLY A 364 -6.05 19.60 18.79
CA GLY A 364 -6.50 18.64 19.79
C GLY A 364 -7.04 17.35 19.15
N THR A 365 -8.10 16.80 19.72
CA THR A 365 -8.49 15.39 19.53
C THR A 365 -9.58 15.15 18.48
N GLN A 366 -9.45 14.03 17.77
CA GLN A 366 -10.40 13.54 16.78
C GLN A 366 -11.05 12.25 17.30
N SER A 367 -12.38 12.22 17.31
CA SER A 367 -13.14 11.06 17.79
C SER A 367 -14.41 10.86 16.97
N PHE A 368 -14.80 9.61 16.79
CA PHE A 368 -15.85 9.21 15.86
C PHE A 368 -16.74 8.16 16.53
N LEU A 369 -18.04 8.26 16.31
CA LEU A 369 -19.07 7.44 16.94
C LEU A 369 -20.15 7.11 15.91
N LEU A 370 -20.41 5.82 15.73
CA LEU A 370 -21.50 5.32 14.89
C LEU A 370 -22.66 4.85 15.79
N ALA A 371 -23.88 5.33 15.52
CA ALA A 371 -25.05 5.03 16.32
C ALA A 371 -26.26 4.57 15.49
N ARG A 372 -27.07 3.67 16.05
CA ARG A 372 -28.35 3.19 15.50
C ARG A 372 -29.37 3.11 16.63
N ASN A 373 -30.59 3.60 16.41
CA ASN A 373 -31.67 3.60 17.42
C ASN A 373 -31.23 4.18 18.79
N SER A 374 -30.43 5.26 18.76
CA SER A 374 -29.81 5.89 19.94
C SER A 374 -28.89 4.99 20.78
N GLN A 375 -28.39 3.88 20.22
CA GLN A 375 -27.34 3.03 20.80
C GLN A 375 -26.05 3.17 19.99
N VAL A 376 -24.89 3.08 20.65
CA VAL A 376 -23.59 3.02 19.97
C VAL A 376 -23.43 1.65 19.30
N VAL A 377 -23.04 1.65 18.04
CA VAL A 377 -22.62 0.44 17.30
C VAL A 377 -21.13 0.23 17.52
N PHE A 378 -20.33 1.25 17.24
CA PHE A 378 -18.91 1.35 17.61
C PHE A 378 -18.49 2.81 17.75
N ALA A 379 -17.47 3.05 18.56
CA ALA A 379 -16.94 4.36 18.86
C ALA A 379 -15.44 4.27 19.17
N GLY A 380 -14.71 5.36 18.99
CA GLY A 380 -13.27 5.40 19.24
C GLY A 380 -12.69 6.80 19.06
N THR A 381 -11.48 6.95 19.60
CA THR A 381 -10.72 8.20 19.61
C THR A 381 -9.36 7.91 18.98
N SER A 382 -8.91 8.75 18.06
CA SER A 382 -7.68 8.48 17.32
C SER A 382 -6.43 8.51 18.21
N SER A 383 -5.45 7.66 17.92
CA SER A 383 -4.19 7.58 18.66
C SER A 383 -3.24 8.75 18.41
N LYS A 384 -3.59 9.71 17.53
CA LYS A 384 -2.80 10.91 17.23
C LYS A 384 -3.66 12.17 17.21
N ASP A 385 -3.35 13.13 18.08
CA ASP A 385 -3.95 14.46 18.08
C ASP A 385 -3.34 15.36 16.99
N ILE A 386 -4.08 16.41 16.60
CA ILE A 386 -3.58 17.54 15.82
C ILE A 386 -2.92 18.53 16.78
N ILE A 387 -1.72 19.00 16.41
CA ILE A 387 -0.91 19.93 17.20
C ILE A 387 -0.50 21.13 16.36
N ASP A 388 -0.36 22.30 16.96
CA ASP A 388 0.06 23.54 16.31
C ASP A 388 1.59 23.75 16.35
N THR A 389 2.36 22.67 16.36
CA THR A 389 3.84 22.68 16.49
C THR A 389 4.53 21.75 15.48
N CYS A 390 5.67 22.18 14.93
CA CYS A 390 6.32 21.50 13.80
C CYS A 390 6.85 20.13 14.21
N VAL A 391 6.24 19.06 13.71
CA VAL A 391 6.66 17.67 13.96
C VAL A 391 8.11 17.50 13.51
N CYS A 392 9.02 17.36 14.48
CA CYS A 392 10.47 17.31 14.26
C CYS A 392 11.05 18.48 13.43
N GLY A 393 10.38 19.64 13.47
CA GLY A 393 10.83 20.87 12.80
C GLY A 393 10.53 20.98 11.31
N ILE A 394 9.90 19.97 10.69
CA ILE A 394 9.72 19.90 9.23
C ILE A 394 8.27 20.07 8.76
N TYR A 395 8.11 20.40 7.47
CA TYR A 395 6.85 20.42 6.74
C TYR A 395 6.33 19.00 6.47
N ASN A 396 5.78 18.36 7.51
CA ASN A 396 5.26 17.01 7.43
C ASN A 396 3.84 16.95 6.81
N PHE A 397 3.76 16.77 5.49
CA PHE A 397 2.52 16.49 4.77
C PHE A 397 2.25 14.98 4.59
N ASN A 398 2.89 14.10 5.39
CA ASN A 398 2.68 12.65 5.34
C ASN A 398 1.44 12.21 6.17
N PRO A 399 0.58 11.35 5.62
CA PRO A 399 -0.51 10.69 6.37
C PRO A 399 -0.12 9.58 7.41
N TYR A 400 -0.88 9.45 8.53
CA TYR A 400 -0.77 8.55 9.72
C TYR A 400 -1.98 7.65 9.79
N VAL A 401 -1.79 6.36 10.02
CA VAL A 401 -2.81 5.34 9.83
C VAL A 401 -3.65 5.05 11.12
N GLY A 402 -4.94 5.45 11.19
CA GLY A 402 -5.95 5.13 12.23
C GLY A 402 -7.45 5.05 11.78
N ALA A 403 -8.26 4.11 12.28
CA ALA A 403 -9.69 3.95 11.93
C ALA A 403 -10.54 3.44 13.12
N ILE A 404 -11.83 3.11 12.88
CA ILE A 404 -12.74 2.49 13.84
C ILE A 404 -13.46 1.26 13.22
N PRO A 405 -13.46 0.08 13.86
CA PRO A 405 -12.74 -0.27 15.10
C PRO A 405 -11.23 0.05 15.08
N PRO A 406 -10.56 0.23 16.23
CA PRO A 406 -9.12 0.49 16.25
C PRO A 406 -8.34 -0.77 15.86
N LEU A 407 -7.35 -0.63 14.98
CA LEU A 407 -6.85 -1.76 14.19
C LEU A 407 -5.30 -1.75 14.06
N PRO A 408 -4.66 -2.92 13.76
CA PRO A 408 -3.21 -3.09 13.90
C PRO A 408 -2.38 -2.19 12.98
N TYR A 409 -1.44 -1.44 13.55
CA TYR A 409 -0.51 -0.57 12.82
C TYR A 409 0.91 -1.16 12.83
N ASP A 410 1.60 -1.09 11.69
CA ASP A 410 3.02 -1.40 11.61
C ASP A 410 3.87 -0.32 12.31
N SER A 411 5.00 -0.72 12.89
CA SER A 411 5.98 0.18 13.52
C SER A 411 7.31 0.13 12.78
N LEU A 412 8.04 1.25 12.74
CA LEU A 412 9.38 1.31 12.15
C LEU A 412 10.32 0.34 12.86
N LYS A 413 11.00 -0.52 12.08
CA LYS A 413 12.00 -1.46 12.59
C LYS A 413 13.24 -0.69 13.09
N PRO A 414 14.05 -1.22 14.04
CA PRO A 414 15.16 -0.48 14.63
C PRO A 414 16.16 0.17 13.65
N PRO A 415 16.54 -0.44 12.50
CA PRO A 415 17.39 0.24 11.51
C PRO A 415 16.73 1.47 10.88
N SER A 416 15.41 1.44 10.65
CA SER A 416 14.64 2.56 10.14
C SER A 416 14.50 3.69 11.17
N LEU A 417 14.43 3.33 12.46
CA LEU A 417 14.50 4.32 13.56
C LEU A 417 15.90 4.95 13.64
N GLY A 418 16.97 4.17 13.49
CA GLY A 418 18.35 4.70 13.46
C GLY A 418 18.56 5.78 12.38
N ASN A 419 17.92 5.62 11.22
CA ASN A 419 17.99 6.59 10.13
C ASN A 419 16.99 7.77 10.23
N PHE A 420 16.03 7.74 11.15
CA PHE A 420 14.94 8.72 11.23
C PHE A 420 15.39 10.16 11.50
N VAL A 421 16.54 10.34 12.17
CA VAL A 421 17.11 11.65 12.50
C VAL A 421 18.04 12.21 11.41
N ASN A 422 18.35 11.43 10.37
CA ASN A 422 19.24 11.86 9.29
C ASN A 422 18.60 13.01 8.50
N GLY A 423 19.39 14.03 8.17
CA GLY A 423 18.94 15.26 7.49
C GLY A 423 18.23 16.28 8.39
N LEU A 424 17.60 15.87 9.50
CA LEU A 424 16.86 16.78 10.37
C LEU A 424 17.76 17.84 11.01
N LYS A 425 17.35 19.12 10.94
CA LYS A 425 18.01 20.21 11.68
C LYS A 425 17.76 20.10 13.20
N VAL A 426 16.56 19.66 13.61
CA VAL A 426 16.12 19.65 15.01
C VAL A 426 16.62 18.40 15.75
N GLN A 427 17.81 18.52 16.36
CA GLN A 427 18.49 17.46 17.11
C GLN A 427 17.73 16.96 18.37
N THR A 428 16.68 17.65 18.80
CA THR A 428 15.81 17.19 19.90
C THR A 428 14.73 16.20 19.44
N CYS A 429 14.49 16.06 18.13
CA CYS A 429 13.62 15.04 17.56
C CYS A 429 14.15 13.64 17.93
N GLN A 430 13.30 12.81 18.53
CA GLN A 430 13.66 11.45 18.95
C GLN A 430 13.10 10.41 17.99
N ALA A 431 13.90 9.39 17.67
CA ALA A 431 13.50 8.23 16.90
C ALA A 431 12.66 7.24 17.72
N VAL A 432 11.52 7.71 18.22
CA VAL A 432 10.56 6.93 19.03
C VAL A 432 9.18 6.89 18.36
N PRO A 433 8.42 5.79 18.47
CA PRO A 433 7.05 5.73 17.96
C PRO A 433 6.16 6.84 18.56
N SER A 434 5.59 7.69 17.71
CA SER A 434 4.77 8.85 18.13
C SER A 434 3.30 8.54 18.38
N LEU A 435 2.96 7.28 18.61
CA LEU A 435 1.62 6.77 18.89
C LEU A 435 1.60 6.12 20.28
N ALA A 436 0.58 6.44 21.07
CA ALA A 436 0.46 5.88 22.42
C ALA A 436 0.17 4.37 22.39
N SER A 437 0.86 3.62 23.24
CA SER A 437 0.61 2.19 23.46
C SER A 437 -0.75 1.91 24.13
N THR A 438 -1.35 2.92 24.76
CA THR A 438 -2.64 2.83 25.44
C THR A 438 -3.80 3.18 24.51
N THR A 439 -4.77 2.28 24.41
CA THR A 439 -6.06 2.55 23.75
C THR A 439 -6.77 3.70 24.43
N ARG A 440 -6.99 4.81 23.71
CA ARG A 440 -7.76 5.95 24.23
C ARG A 440 -9.22 5.54 24.48
N PRO A 441 -9.88 6.06 25.52
CA PRO A 441 -11.28 5.74 25.77
C PRO A 441 -12.15 6.19 24.57
N PRO A 442 -13.17 5.39 24.19
CA PRO A 442 -14.11 5.77 23.15
C PRO A 442 -14.99 6.96 23.61
N PRO A 443 -15.43 7.84 22.69
CA PRO A 443 -16.40 8.87 23.01
C PRO A 443 -17.74 8.23 23.38
N THR A 444 -18.44 8.84 24.32
CA THR A 444 -19.83 8.51 24.66
C THR A 444 -20.81 9.22 23.72
N LEU A 445 -22.06 8.76 23.69
CA LEU A 445 -23.14 9.49 23.03
C LEU A 445 -23.29 10.90 23.66
N PRO A 446 -23.36 11.98 22.86
CA PRO A 446 -23.70 13.30 23.36
C PRO A 446 -25.09 13.29 24.01
N ALA A 447 -25.23 13.95 25.16
CA ALA A 447 -26.50 14.01 25.90
C ALA A 447 -27.65 14.62 25.08
N THR A 448 -27.31 15.49 24.12
CA THR A 448 -28.18 15.94 23.03
C THR A 448 -27.37 16.05 21.74
N PHE A 449 -27.94 15.60 20.63
CA PHE A 449 -27.45 15.89 19.28
C PHE A 449 -28.66 15.97 18.33
N THR A 450 -28.62 16.89 17.37
CA THR A 450 -29.70 17.06 16.40
C THR A 450 -29.42 16.16 15.20
N THR A 451 -30.29 15.18 14.92
CA THR A 451 -30.20 14.39 13.69
C THR A 451 -30.56 15.26 12.48
N PRO A 452 -29.78 15.23 11.38
CA PRO A 452 -30.15 15.92 10.14
C PRO A 452 -31.49 15.39 9.61
N SER A 453 -32.41 16.27 9.25
CA SER A 453 -33.73 15.86 8.74
C SER A 453 -33.62 15.21 7.36
N THR A 454 -34.26 14.06 7.20
CA THR A 454 -34.28 13.29 5.95
C THR A 454 -35.20 13.92 4.91
N SER A 455 -34.66 14.88 4.14
CA SER A 455 -35.31 15.40 2.93
C SER A 455 -35.36 14.33 1.85
N SER A 456 -36.46 13.58 1.78
CA SER A 456 -36.70 12.50 0.81
C SER A 456 -37.04 13.03 -0.59
N ARG A 457 -36.15 13.82 -1.19
CA ARG A 457 -36.25 14.20 -2.61
C ARG A 457 -35.33 13.33 -3.46
N ALA A 458 -35.91 12.31 -4.09
CA ALA A 458 -35.23 11.54 -5.11
C ALA A 458 -34.89 12.45 -6.31
N THR A 459 -33.61 12.70 -6.55
CA THR A 459 -33.14 13.40 -7.75
C THR A 459 -33.08 12.42 -8.90
N THR A 460 -34.17 12.30 -9.66
CA THR A 460 -34.16 11.65 -10.97
C THR A 460 -33.36 12.52 -11.95
N THR A 461 -32.10 12.14 -12.19
CA THR A 461 -31.22 12.79 -13.17
C THR A 461 -31.67 12.48 -14.60
N SER A 462 -32.69 13.20 -15.07
CA SER A 462 -33.09 13.21 -16.47
C SER A 462 -32.04 13.96 -17.31
N THR A 463 -31.38 13.27 -18.23
CA THR A 463 -30.48 13.89 -19.21
C THR A 463 -31.25 14.72 -20.22
N SER A 464 -31.06 16.04 -20.20
CA SER A 464 -31.49 16.96 -21.25
C SER A 464 -30.27 17.56 -21.97
N HIS A 465 -30.15 17.28 -23.27
CA HIS A 465 -29.23 18.06 -24.12
C HIS A 465 -29.74 19.49 -24.24
N ALA A 466 -28.87 20.47 -23.99
CA ALA A 466 -29.10 21.87 -24.29
C ALA A 466 -28.00 22.37 -25.24
N THR A 467 -28.37 22.67 -26.48
CA THR A 467 -27.44 23.14 -27.52
C THR A 467 -26.99 24.57 -27.25
N THR A 468 -25.68 24.82 -27.25
CA THR A 468 -25.13 26.16 -27.05
C THR A 468 -25.25 27.04 -28.31
N GLY A 469 -26.27 27.90 -28.33
CA GLY A 469 -26.39 28.98 -29.32
C GLY A 469 -25.65 30.24 -28.87
N ASN A 470 -24.68 30.69 -29.67
CA ASN A 470 -23.99 31.98 -29.43
C ASN A 470 -24.95 33.17 -29.62
N THR A 471 -24.98 34.09 -28.66
CA THR A 471 -25.30 35.51 -28.91
C THR A 471 -24.56 36.35 -27.88
N ALA A 472 -23.75 37.31 -28.33
CA ALA A 472 -23.09 38.28 -27.46
C ALA A 472 -24.00 39.50 -27.24
N THR A 473 -23.90 40.14 -26.08
CA THR A 473 -24.51 41.46 -25.85
C THR A 473 -23.56 42.33 -25.04
N THR A 474 -23.17 43.45 -25.64
CA THR A 474 -22.21 44.40 -25.08
C THR A 474 -22.94 45.50 -24.30
N THR A 475 -22.51 45.78 -23.07
CA THR A 475 -22.85 47.02 -22.37
C THR A 475 -21.64 47.50 -21.57
N SER A 476 -21.29 48.77 -21.74
CA SER A 476 -20.03 49.35 -21.23
C SER A 476 -20.31 50.47 -20.24
N ALA A 477 -19.58 50.51 -19.12
CA ALA A 477 -19.52 51.67 -18.23
C ALA A 477 -18.15 51.76 -17.52
N SER A 478 -17.48 52.90 -17.68
CA SER A 478 -16.36 53.38 -16.86
C SER A 478 -16.92 54.14 -15.63
N THR A 479 -16.28 54.33 -14.47
CA THR A 479 -14.91 54.08 -13.96
C THR A 479 -15.00 54.03 -12.39
N THR A 480 -13.99 54.05 -11.51
CA THR A 480 -12.59 54.56 -11.54
C THR A 480 -11.72 53.91 -10.46
N SER A 481 -10.40 53.89 -10.67
CA SER A 481 -9.27 53.83 -9.70
C SER A 481 -9.50 53.46 -8.22
N GLY A 482 -8.75 52.44 -7.77
CA GLY A 482 -8.02 52.48 -6.48
C GLY A 482 -8.48 51.52 -5.37
N GLY A 483 -7.52 51.08 -4.55
CA GLY A 483 -7.75 50.28 -3.34
C GLY A 483 -7.16 48.87 -3.41
N ASN A 484 -6.40 48.48 -2.39
CA ASN A 484 -5.65 47.23 -2.34
C ASN A 484 -6.08 46.39 -1.11
N VAL A 485 -6.05 45.06 -1.23
CA VAL A 485 -5.94 44.04 -0.14
C VAL A 485 -7.09 43.85 0.88
N CYS A 486 -7.60 42.60 0.91
CA CYS A 486 -7.98 41.76 2.07
C CYS A 486 -8.11 40.31 1.55
N GLY A 487 -7.74 39.20 2.20
CA GLY A 487 -6.94 38.91 3.42
C GLY A 487 -6.00 37.70 3.16
N ALA A 488 -5.15 37.21 4.08
CA ALA A 488 -5.47 36.33 5.23
C ALA A 488 -6.23 35.03 4.83
N ILE A 489 -5.87 33.79 5.25
CA ILE A 489 -4.84 33.30 6.20
C ILE A 489 -4.59 31.76 6.00
N THR A 490 -3.35 31.28 6.22
CA THR A 490 -2.85 30.01 6.90
C THR A 490 -3.60 28.63 6.74
N THR A 491 -3.17 27.52 7.44
CA THR A 491 -3.78 26.13 7.66
C THR A 491 -4.32 25.31 6.41
N THR A 492 -4.35 23.98 6.03
CA THR A 492 -4.09 22.48 6.20
C THR A 492 -4.60 21.69 7.45
N THR A 493 -4.94 20.35 7.47
CA THR A 493 -4.40 19.05 6.88
C THR A 493 -5.42 17.79 6.71
N THR A 494 -5.42 16.40 6.46
CA THR A 494 -4.88 14.93 6.15
C THR A 494 -3.85 13.91 6.86
N ILE A 495 -4.30 12.85 7.61
CA ILE A 495 -3.60 11.81 8.50
C ILE A 495 -4.55 10.65 9.00
N THR A 496 -5.19 9.95 8.07
CA THR A 496 -5.20 8.49 7.76
C THR A 496 -5.69 7.37 8.73
N ALA A 497 -5.69 6.10 8.24
CA ALA A 497 -6.59 4.91 8.43
C ALA A 497 -6.03 3.53 9.01
N VAL A 498 -6.78 2.49 9.49
CA VAL A 498 -6.33 1.05 9.43
C VAL A 498 -7.44 -0.04 9.31
N GLN A 499 -7.18 -1.24 8.73
CA GLN A 499 -7.51 -2.52 9.40
C GLN A 499 -8.70 -3.46 8.96
N THR A 500 -8.98 -4.63 9.59
CA THR A 500 -8.59 -6.01 9.17
C THR A 500 -9.75 -6.88 8.58
N SER A 501 -9.99 -8.15 9.03
CA SER A 501 -10.71 -9.24 8.30
C SER A 501 -11.17 -10.40 9.23
N THR A 502 -11.86 -11.46 8.74
CA THR A 502 -11.48 -12.93 8.82
C THR A 502 -12.45 -13.86 8.00
N ARG A 503 -12.55 -15.19 8.24
CA ARG A 503 -12.46 -16.26 7.20
C ARG A 503 -13.03 -17.67 7.62
N THR A 504 -13.15 -18.61 6.65
CA THR A 504 -13.05 -20.12 6.74
C THR A 504 -14.33 -20.92 7.09
N VAL A 505 -14.46 -22.28 7.07
CA VAL A 505 -13.63 -23.55 7.03
C VAL A 505 -14.49 -24.72 6.43
N THR A 506 -14.10 -25.92 5.92
CA THR A 506 -12.86 -26.70 5.54
C THR A 506 -13.27 -27.65 4.34
N VAL A 507 -12.79 -28.85 3.90
CA VAL A 507 -11.79 -29.97 4.14
C VAL A 507 -11.61 -30.68 2.74
N GLU A 508 -10.76 -31.69 2.42
CA GLU A 508 -9.75 -32.55 3.10
C GLU A 508 -8.46 -32.64 2.19
N GLY A 509 -7.71 -33.72 1.82
CA GLY A 509 -7.58 -35.17 2.13
C GLY A 509 -7.04 -35.98 0.91
N THR A 510 -6.50 -37.21 0.93
CA THR A 510 -5.86 -38.13 1.93
C THR A 510 -5.36 -39.42 1.19
N SER A 511 -4.45 -40.30 1.66
CA SER A 511 -3.07 -40.13 2.21
C SER A 511 -2.30 -41.50 2.26
N ARG A 512 -1.09 -41.63 1.67
CA ARG A 512 -0.10 -42.75 1.85
C ARG A 512 1.32 -42.31 1.41
N THR A 513 2.47 -42.84 1.91
CA THR A 513 2.81 -43.54 3.17
C THR A 513 4.34 -43.42 3.44
N THR A 514 4.69 -42.71 4.51
CA THR A 514 5.63 -43.05 5.61
C THR A 514 6.94 -43.83 5.41
N THR A 515 8.02 -43.33 6.03
CA THR A 515 8.97 -44.11 6.88
C THR A 515 9.39 -43.22 8.06
N THR A 516 9.66 -43.81 9.23
CA THR A 516 9.79 -43.09 10.50
C THR A 516 11.01 -43.52 11.30
N THR A 517 11.71 -42.56 11.92
CA THR A 517 12.65 -42.81 13.03
C THR A 517 12.02 -42.29 14.33
N THR A 518 11.96 -43.13 15.37
CA THR A 518 11.30 -42.80 16.63
C THR A 518 12.29 -42.45 17.74
N THR A 519 12.18 -41.23 18.28
CA THR A 519 12.59 -40.94 19.65
C THR A 519 11.33 -40.90 20.50
N THR A 520 11.32 -41.60 21.64
CA THR A 520 10.14 -41.65 22.52
C THR A 520 9.94 -40.31 23.22
N SER A 521 8.76 -39.72 23.07
CA SER A 521 8.32 -38.61 23.92
C SER A 521 8.25 -39.07 25.37
N ALA A 522 9.04 -38.44 26.25
CA ALA A 522 8.70 -38.43 27.66
C ALA A 522 7.31 -37.79 27.81
N SER A 523 6.41 -38.42 28.55
CA SER A 523 5.18 -37.76 28.98
C SER A 523 5.56 -36.61 29.89
N ASN A 524 5.28 -35.35 29.50
CA ASN A 524 5.36 -34.24 30.44
C ASN A 524 4.45 -34.57 31.64
N PRO A 525 4.96 -34.60 32.88
CA PRO A 525 4.13 -34.86 34.05
C PRO A 525 3.00 -33.84 34.18
N GLN A 526 1.98 -34.20 34.96
CA GLN A 526 0.79 -33.38 35.12
C GLN A 526 1.11 -32.00 35.72
N GLY A 527 0.72 -30.93 35.01
CA GLY A 527 0.30 -29.68 35.65
C GLY A 527 1.36 -28.62 35.98
N THR A 528 2.60 -28.71 35.51
CA THR A 528 3.61 -27.65 35.67
C THR A 528 3.41 -26.50 34.67
N SER A 529 2.33 -25.73 34.85
CA SER A 529 2.14 -24.44 34.17
C SER A 529 3.25 -23.46 34.58
N CYS A 530 3.98 -22.89 33.62
CA CYS A 530 5.01 -21.90 33.94
C CYS A 530 4.37 -20.58 34.39
N THR A 531 4.46 -20.26 35.68
CA THR A 531 4.01 -18.98 36.25
C THR A 531 5.11 -17.92 36.31
N ALA A 532 6.38 -18.33 36.34
CA ALA A 532 7.56 -17.47 36.28
C ALA A 532 8.81 -18.30 35.90
N GLY A 533 9.87 -17.63 35.43
CA GLY A 533 11.17 -18.24 35.16
C GLY A 533 12.32 -17.26 35.40
N THR A 534 13.53 -17.76 35.55
CA THR A 534 14.76 -16.96 35.73
C THR A 534 15.82 -17.38 34.71
N GLY A 535 16.73 -16.46 34.38
CA GLY A 535 17.81 -16.69 33.41
C GLY A 535 18.74 -15.48 33.34
N ALA A 536 19.96 -15.68 32.82
CA ALA A 536 20.93 -14.62 32.60
C ALA A 536 20.70 -13.92 31.25
N ASP A 537 21.06 -12.64 31.18
CA ASP A 537 21.06 -11.84 29.94
C ASP A 537 19.75 -11.96 29.14
N ASN A 538 19.84 -12.05 27.81
CA ASN A 538 18.69 -12.10 26.91
C ASN A 538 17.78 -13.34 27.09
N TYR A 539 18.21 -14.37 27.83
CA TYR A 539 17.35 -15.52 28.11
C TYR A 539 16.15 -15.17 29.00
N ILE A 540 16.20 -14.12 29.84
CA ILE A 540 15.04 -13.73 30.65
C ILE A 540 13.85 -13.28 29.78
N GLY A 541 14.13 -12.64 28.64
CA GLY A 541 13.10 -12.28 27.65
C GLY A 541 12.47 -13.51 27.00
N LEU A 542 13.29 -14.50 26.64
CA LEU A 542 12.84 -15.76 26.05
C LEU A 542 12.04 -16.61 27.05
N CYS A 543 12.45 -16.68 28.31
CA CYS A 543 11.71 -17.35 29.38
C CYS A 543 10.32 -16.71 29.58
N ASN A 544 10.27 -15.37 29.70
CA ASN A 544 8.99 -14.64 29.84
C ASN A 544 8.07 -14.85 28.63
N PHE A 545 8.63 -14.83 27.41
CA PHE A 545 7.90 -15.12 26.18
C PHE A 545 7.30 -16.54 26.20
N CYS A 546 8.12 -17.58 26.42
CA CYS A 546 7.67 -18.97 26.44
C CYS A 546 6.58 -19.22 27.52
N CYS A 547 6.78 -18.68 28.72
CA CYS A 547 5.83 -18.86 29.81
C CYS A 547 4.49 -18.12 29.59
N SER A 548 4.47 -17.05 28.77
CA SER A 548 3.21 -16.43 28.34
C SER A 548 2.32 -17.34 27.47
N TYR A 549 2.91 -18.35 26.84
CA TYR A 549 2.22 -19.44 26.13
C TYR A 549 2.07 -20.73 26.96
N GLY A 550 2.34 -20.67 28.27
CA GLY A 550 2.26 -21.82 29.17
C GLY A 550 3.35 -22.88 28.98
N TYR A 551 4.41 -22.57 28.22
CA TYR A 551 5.47 -23.50 27.83
C TYR A 551 6.79 -23.20 28.56
N CYS A 552 7.52 -24.25 28.95
CA CYS A 552 8.86 -24.15 29.54
C CYS A 552 9.83 -25.12 28.82
N PRO A 553 10.87 -24.63 28.12
CA PRO A 553 11.84 -25.47 27.44
C PRO A 553 12.86 -26.08 28.43
N LEU A 554 12.57 -27.28 28.94
CA LEU A 554 13.28 -27.86 30.09
C LEU A 554 14.56 -28.68 29.79
N GLU A 555 14.89 -28.99 28.53
CA GLU A 555 15.82 -30.10 28.22
C GLU A 555 17.24 -29.72 27.72
N HIS A 556 17.60 -28.44 27.59
CA HIS A 556 18.87 -28.03 26.93
C HIS A 556 19.76 -27.01 27.67
N VAL A 557 19.68 -26.87 29.00
CA VAL A 557 20.55 -25.94 29.76
C VAL A 557 21.17 -26.57 31.02
N LEU A 558 22.07 -27.56 30.85
CA LEU A 558 23.00 -28.02 31.92
C LEU A 558 24.34 -28.54 31.34
N ALA A 559 25.22 -27.65 30.88
CA ALA A 559 26.67 -27.90 30.78
C ALA A 559 27.45 -26.57 30.59
N PRO A 560 28.47 -26.25 31.41
CA PRO A 560 29.33 -25.09 31.21
C PRO A 560 30.64 -25.46 30.50
N LEU A 561 30.82 -25.00 29.26
CA LEU A 561 32.10 -24.94 28.55
C LEU A 561 32.16 -23.59 27.79
N GLY A 562 33.26 -22.85 27.75
CA GLY A 562 34.63 -23.17 28.17
C GLY A 562 35.47 -23.60 26.97
N GLU A 563 36.09 -22.60 26.33
CA GLU A 563 37.00 -22.69 25.17
C GLU A 563 36.44 -23.36 23.90
N TYR A 564 36.38 -22.60 22.80
CA TYR A 564 36.99 -22.94 21.50
C TYR A 564 36.69 -21.84 20.47
N LEU A 565 37.69 -21.02 20.13
CA LEU A 565 37.67 -20.17 18.93
C LEU A 565 38.25 -20.96 17.75
N PRO A 566 37.59 -20.93 16.58
CA PRO A 566 38.28 -20.97 15.30
C PRO A 566 38.59 -19.54 14.84
N GLN A 567 39.87 -19.22 14.62
CA GLN A 567 40.27 -17.94 14.02
C GLN A 567 39.96 -17.95 12.53
N HIS A 568 39.01 -17.14 12.05
CA HIS A 568 38.96 -16.60 10.67
C HIS A 568 37.80 -15.59 10.48
N LEU A 569 37.84 -14.44 11.16
CA LEU A 569 36.97 -13.29 10.84
C LEU A 569 37.52 -11.94 11.39
N GLN A 570 38.80 -11.68 11.17
CA GLN A 570 39.40 -10.35 11.35
C GLN A 570 40.09 -9.91 10.05
N HIS A 571 39.33 -9.27 9.17
CA HIS A 571 39.77 -8.23 8.22
C HIS A 571 38.56 -7.79 7.37
N LEU A 572 38.13 -6.53 7.55
CA LEU A 572 37.32 -5.66 6.66
C LEU A 572 36.40 -4.74 7.49
N VAL A 573 37.02 -3.79 8.20
CA VAL A 573 36.38 -2.62 8.78
C VAL A 573 37.28 -1.42 8.53
N MET A 574 36.75 -0.40 7.85
CA MET A 574 37.29 0.97 7.74
C MET A 574 38.66 1.16 7.05
N THR A 575 38.68 1.17 5.70
CA THR A 575 39.49 2.13 4.92
C THR A 575 38.97 2.25 3.49
N GLU A 576 38.16 3.28 3.19
CA GLU A 576 38.12 3.85 1.83
C GLU A 576 37.69 5.33 1.89
N ASN A 577 38.65 6.21 1.63
CA ASN A 577 38.50 7.66 1.54
C ASN A 577 39.75 8.17 0.81
N GLN A 578 39.61 8.98 -0.26
CA GLN A 578 40.41 8.95 -1.51
C GLN A 578 39.88 7.89 -2.51
N ARG A 579 39.78 8.13 -3.83
CA ARG A 579 40.30 9.21 -4.72
C ARG A 579 39.34 9.39 -5.93
N LEU A 580 38.94 10.62 -6.29
CA LEU A 580 39.45 11.48 -7.39
C LEU A 580 38.79 11.27 -8.78
N ASP A 581 38.75 12.39 -9.51
CA ASP A 581 38.55 12.62 -10.95
C ASP A 581 37.22 12.18 -11.62
#